data_AF-A0A960ZNC1-F1
#
_entry.id   AF-A0A960ZNC1-F1
#
_cell.length_a   1.000
_cell.length_b   1.000
_cell.length_c   1.000
_cell.angle_alpha   90.00
_cell.angle_beta   90.00
_cell.angle_gamma   90.00
#
_symmetry.space_group_name_H-M   'P 1'
#
loop_
_entity.id
_entity.type
_entity.pdbx_description
1 polymer ?
#
loop_
_entity_poly.entity_id
_entity_poly.type
_entity_poly.pdbx_seq_one_letter_code
_entity_poly.pdbx_strand_id
1 'polypeptide(L)' 'MARPTHYVPVISRPVVAALFHEARRHRIPMTRLVDRLLSESLQGTPGWTLASRDWPELSDPRRRDRRPA' A
#
# COMPACT_ATOMS: atom_id res chain seq x y z
N MET A 1 23.09 19.97 0.37
CA MET A 1 21.84 19.79 -0.40
C MET A 1 20.91 18.87 0.39
N ALA A 2 19.80 19.39 0.90
CA ALA A 2 18.79 18.57 1.58
C ALA A 2 18.15 17.63 0.54
N ARG A 3 18.34 16.32 0.73
CA ARG A 3 17.61 15.30 -0.04
C ARG A 3 16.13 15.39 0.36
N PRO A 4 15.17 15.22 -0.55
CA PRO A 4 13.76 15.27 -0.20
C PRO A 4 13.48 14.24 0.89
N THR A 5 13.05 14.72 2.06
CA THR A 5 12.58 13.95 3.23
C THR A 5 11.24 13.32 2.88
N HIS A 6 11.22 12.43 1.88
CA HIS A 6 10.08 11.54 1.71
C HIS A 6 10.00 10.71 2.98
N TYR A 7 8.85 10.78 3.66
CA TYR A 7 8.55 9.89 4.76
C TYR A 7 8.63 8.45 4.23
N VAL A 8 9.66 7.73 4.66
CA VAL A 8 9.75 6.29 4.46
C VAL A 8 9.24 5.66 5.75
N PRO A 9 8.10 4.95 5.72
CA PRO A 9 7.64 4.25 6.91
C PRO A 9 8.72 3.28 7.37
N VAL A 10 9.12 3.40 8.63
CA VAL A 10 10.10 2.49 9.23
C VAL A 10 9.41 1.16 9.49
N ILE A 11 9.53 0.23 8.55
CA ILE A 11 9.05 -1.15 8.69
C ILE A 11 10.18 -1.97 9.32
N SER A 12 9.85 -2.76 10.35
CA SER A 12 10.84 -3.58 11.04
C SER A 12 11.39 -4.70 10.14
N ARG A 13 12.67 -5.05 10.33
CA ARG A 13 13.33 -6.13 9.56
C ARG A 13 12.58 -7.47 9.58
N PRO A 14 12.00 -7.93 10.71
CA PRO A 14 11.21 -9.16 10.74
C PRO A 14 9.98 -9.10 9.82
N VAL A 15 9.29 -7.95 9.78
CA VAL A 15 8.11 -7.77 8.91
C VAL A 15 8.54 -7.75 7.45
N VAL A 16 9.64 -7.11 7.10
CA VAL A 16 10.19 -7.14 5.72
C VAL A 16 10.51 -8.58 5.30
N ALA A 17 11.11 -9.39 6.19
CA ALA A 17 11.39 -10.79 5.89
C ALA A 17 10.10 -11.60 5.66
N ALA A 18 9.07 -11.41 6.51
CA ALA A 18 7.77 -12.05 6.33
C ALA A 18 7.10 -11.66 5.00
N LEU A 19 7.09 -10.36 4.68
CA LEU A 19 6.56 -9.84 3.42
C LEU A 19 7.27 -10.44 2.21
N PHE A 20 8.60 -10.59 2.27
CA PHE A 20 9.38 -11.19 1.19
C PHE A 20 8.99 -12.66 0.95
N HIS A 21 8.92 -13.47 2.01
CA HIS A 21 8.57 -14.88 1.87
C HIS A 21 7.13 -15.08 1.40
N GLU A 22 6.19 -14.29 1.92
CA GLU A 22 4.78 -14.38 1.53
C GLU A 22 4.58 -13.91 0.08
N ALA A 23 5.23 -12.81 -0.34
CA ALA A 23 5.18 -12.35 -1.73
C ALA A 23 5.75 -13.39 -2.70
N ARG A 24 6.84 -14.05 -2.32
CA ARG A 24 7.43 -15.16 -3.09
C ARG A 24 6.49 -16.36 -3.18
N ARG A 25 5.80 -16.72 -2.09
CA ARG A 25 4.80 -17.80 -2.07
C ARG A 25 3.65 -17.52 -3.03
N HIS A 26 3.16 -16.28 -3.07
CA HIS A 26 2.07 -15.84 -3.97
C HIS A 26 2.53 -15.50 -5.39
N ARG A 27 3.85 -15.51 -5.66
CA ARG A 27 4.45 -15.12 -6.95
C ARG A 27 4.06 -13.71 -7.41
N ILE A 28 3.97 -12.78 -6.47
CA ILE A 28 3.70 -11.36 -6.75
C ILE A 28 4.83 -10.48 -6.21
N PRO A 29 5.05 -9.27 -6.78
CA PRO A 29 5.96 -8.30 -6.17
C PRO A 29 5.54 -7.98 -4.73
N MET A 30 6.52 -7.87 -3.83
CA MET A 30 6.27 -7.54 -2.41
C MET A 30 5.50 -6.23 -2.24
N THR A 31 5.73 -5.24 -3.10
CA THR A 31 4.99 -3.98 -3.11
C THR A 31 3.50 -4.16 -3.39
N ARG A 32 3.11 -5.09 -4.29
CA ARG A 32 1.71 -5.43 -4.54
C ARG A 32 1.08 -6.14 -3.35
N LEU A 33 1.84 -7.04 -2.69
CA LEU A 33 1.38 -7.68 -1.47
C LEU A 33 1.11 -6.66 -0.37
N VAL A 34 2.05 -5.73 -0.14
CA VAL A 34 1.90 -4.67 0.87
C VAL A 34 0.69 -3.79 0.57
N ASP A 35 0.54 -3.34 -0.68
CA ASP A 35 -0.60 -2.50 -1.09
C ASP A 35 -1.94 -3.20 -0.84
N ARG A 36 -2.02 -4.49 -1.19
CA ARG A 36 -3.19 -5.32 -0.93
C ARG A 36 -3.49 -5.45 0.56
N LEU A 37 -2.50 -5.88 1.35
CA LEU A 37 -2.63 -6.07 2.80
C LEU A 37 -3.09 -4.77 3.49
N LEU A 38 -2.45 -3.65 3.16
CA LEU A 38 -2.80 -2.35 3.73
C LEU A 38 -4.17 -1.86 3.27
N SER A 39 -4.50 -2.06 1.99
CA SER A 39 -5.83 -1.72 1.48
C SER A 39 -6.92 -2.48 2.20
N GLU A 40 -6.80 -3.80 2.32
CA GLU A 40 -7.75 -4.67 3.01
C GLU A 40 -7.85 -4.29 4.50
N SER A 41 -6.74 -3.94 5.14
CA SER A 41 -6.70 -3.58 6.57
C SER A 41 -7.30 -2.19 6.86
N LEU A 42 -7.13 -1.24 5.94
CA LEU A 42 -7.57 0.13 6.12
C LEU A 42 -8.99 0.36 5.61
N GLN A 43 -9.50 -0.47 4.71
CA GLN A 43 -10.85 -0.32 4.17
C GLN A 43 -11.89 -0.29 5.29
N GLY A 44 -12.76 0.73 5.25
CA GLY A 44 -13.81 0.94 6.26
C GLY A 44 -13.34 1.59 7.56
N THR A 45 -12.04 1.82 7.74
CA THR A 45 -11.53 2.61 8.88
C THR A 45 -11.89 4.10 8.71
N PRO A 46 -11.95 4.88 9.81
CA PRO A 46 -12.12 6.33 9.71
C PRO A 46 -11.06 7.01 8.85
N GLY A 47 -9.81 6.53 8.90
CA GLY A 47 -8.72 7.04 8.07
C GLY A 47 -8.99 6.86 6.57
N TRP A 48 -9.56 5.73 6.18
CA TRP A 48 -9.97 5.50 4.79
C TRP A 48 -11.09 6.43 4.35
N THR A 49 -12.09 6.64 5.20
CA THR A 49 -13.21 7.54 4.93
C THR A 49 -12.79 9.01 4.85
N LEU A 50 -11.78 9.40 5.61
CA LEU A 50 -11.19 10.74 5.50
C LEU A 50 -10.40 10.85 4.20
N ALA A 51 -9.51 9.89 3.92
CA ALA A 51 -8.68 9.90 2.72
C ALA A 51 -9.51 9.84 1.43
N SER A 52 -10.66 9.17 1.43
CA SER A 52 -11.53 9.06 0.25
C SER A 52 -12.18 10.38 -0.19
N ARG A 53 -12.16 11.41 0.68
CA ARG A 53 -12.58 12.77 0.35
C ARG A 53 -11.57 13.46 -0.57
N ASP A 54 -10.29 13.25 -0.29
CA ASP A 54 -9.18 13.87 -1.02
C ASP A 54 -8.73 12.99 -2.21
N TRP A 55 -8.96 11.68 -2.13
CA TRP A 55 -8.55 10.68 -3.11
C TRP A 55 -9.75 9.86 -3.63
N PRO A 56 -10.44 10.34 -4.70
CA PRO A 56 -11.63 9.68 -5.25
C PRO A 56 -11.40 8.23 -5.71
N GLU A 57 -10.16 7.86 -6.02
CA GLU A 57 -9.73 6.51 -6.40
C GLU A 57 -9.90 5.47 -5.28
N LEU A 58 -9.99 5.91 -4.03
CA LEU A 58 -10.30 5.03 -2.89
C LEU A 58 -11.80 4.69 -2.82
N SER A 59 -12.64 5.49 -3.46
CA SER A 59 -14.11 5.32 -3.52
C SER A 59 -14.56 4.50 -4.74
N ASP A 60 -13.78 4.48 -5.82
CA ASP A 60 -14.09 3.73 -7.05
C ASP A 60 -13.01 2.67 -7.35
N PRO A 61 -13.28 1.38 -7.07
CA PRO A 61 -12.34 0.30 -7.32
C PRO A 61 -11.93 0.17 -8.80
N ARG A 62 -12.73 0.67 -9.75
CA ARG A 62 -12.42 0.62 -11.19
C ARG A 62 -11.31 1.58 -11.60
N ARG A 63 -10.98 2.56 -10.76
CA ARG A 63 -9.92 3.55 -11.01
C ARG A 63 -8.55 3.11 -10.52
N ARG A 64 -8.48 2.22 -9.51
CA ARG A 64 -7.20 1.76 -8.94
C ARG A 64 -6.28 1.06 -9.94
N ASP A 65 -6.87 0.29 -10.86
CA ASP A 65 -6.10 -0.49 -11.84
C ASP A 65 -5.64 0.33 -13.05
N ARG A 66 -6.01 1.61 -13.14
CA ARG A 66 -5.49 2.54 -14.17
C ARG A 66 -4.14 3.14 -13.76
N ARG A 67 -3.15 2.31 -13.46
CA ARG A 67 -1.76 2.77 -13.55
C ARG A 67 -1.26 2.53 -14.98
N PRO A 68 -0.74 3.56 -15.67
CA PRO A 68 -0.10 3.35 -16.97
C PRO A 68 1.11 2.42 -16.77
N ALA A 69 1.29 1.52 -17.72
CA ALA A 69 2.46 0.65 -17.83
C ALA A 69 3.75 1.46 -17.99
#